data_AF-A0A224Y0H3-F1
#
_entry.id   AF-A0A224Y0H3-F1
#
_cell.length_a   1.000
_cell.length_b   1.000
_cell.length_c   1.000
_cell.angle_alpha   90.00
_cell.angle_beta   90.00
_cell.angle_gamma   90.00
#
_symmetry.space_group_name_H-M   'P 1'
#
loop_
_entity.id
_entity.type
_entity.pdbx_description
1 polymer ?
#
loop_
_entity_poly.entity_id
_entity_poly.type
_entity_poly.pdbx_seq_one_letter_code
_entity_poly.pdbx_strand_id
1 'polypeptide(L)'
;VTFLGIWIYTFATAKENAKCIPDDVETMKNVQPEKFFTGSWYVTHAERNGTDATVCQKYKSNDEKNGTLSFDYGYYKNGGGDTFIQVHCEQTKTEKSTFSFSCKPMQGQESSKLQESNVDLTFIDTDYRHYAMLYRCDPIDGGIANNTLIL
;
A
#
# COMPACT_ATOMS: atom_id res chain seq x y z
N VAL A 1 -7.62 49.47 -22.14
CA VAL A 1 -8.07 48.10 -22.41
C VAL A 1 -7.57 47.24 -21.27
N THR A 2 -8.47 46.72 -20.44
CA THR A 2 -8.12 45.94 -19.25
C THR A 2 -8.51 44.50 -19.54
N PHE A 3 -7.55 43.59 -19.64
CA PHE A 3 -7.82 42.16 -19.79
C PHE A 3 -7.88 41.52 -18.40
N LEU A 4 -9.08 41.13 -17.97
CA LEU A 4 -9.31 40.27 -16.82
C LEU A 4 -9.16 38.82 -17.29
N GLY A 5 -8.00 38.22 -17.02
CA GLY A 5 -7.76 36.80 -17.28
C GLY A 5 -8.43 35.97 -16.19
N ILE A 6 -9.49 35.25 -16.54
CA ILE A 6 -10.08 34.23 -15.67
C ILE A 6 -9.17 33.00 -15.76
N TRP A 7 -8.41 32.72 -14.71
CA TRP A 7 -7.73 31.43 -14.55
C TRP A 7 -8.78 30.37 -14.25
N ILE A 8 -9.28 29.72 -15.31
CA ILE A 8 -10.10 28.52 -15.16
C ILE A 8 -9.13 27.39 -14.81
N TYR A 9 -9.07 27.03 -13.52
CA TYR A 9 -8.45 25.77 -13.10
C TYR A 9 -9.38 24.63 -13.52
N THR A 10 -9.14 24.06 -14.71
CA THR A 10 -9.74 22.77 -15.07
C THR A 10 -9.00 21.68 -14.31
N PHE A 11 -9.66 21.08 -13.31
CA PHE A 11 -9.22 19.80 -12.76
C PHE A 11 -9.36 18.76 -13.88
N ALA A 12 -8.24 18.39 -14.50
CA ALA A 12 -8.21 17.27 -15.41
C ALA A 12 -8.56 16.01 -14.61
N THR A 13 -9.71 15.40 -14.89
CA THR A 13 -9.97 14.03 -14.47
C THR A 13 -9.14 13.12 -15.36
N ALA A 14 -7.88 12.90 -14.97
CA ALA A 14 -6.97 12.02 -15.68
C ALA A 14 -7.47 10.57 -15.59
N LYS A 15 -8.33 10.18 -16.54
CA LYS A 15 -8.50 8.78 -16.97
C LYS A 15 -7.38 8.46 -17.97
N GLU A 16 -6.16 8.43 -17.47
CA GLU A 16 -5.09 7.67 -18.10
C GLU A 16 -4.72 6.54 -17.15
N ASN A 17 -4.09 5.49 -17.66
CA ASN A 17 -3.55 4.39 -16.87
C ASN A 17 -2.55 4.97 -15.87
N ALA A 18 -3.03 5.46 -14.72
CA ALA A 18 -2.20 6.15 -13.76
C ALA A 18 -1.12 5.17 -13.35
N LYS A 19 0.13 5.53 -13.60
CA LYS A 19 1.26 4.71 -13.18
C LYS A 19 1.23 4.67 -11.65
N CYS A 20 1.22 3.47 -11.06
CA CYS A 20 1.12 3.31 -9.60
C CYS A 20 2.16 4.18 -8.90
N ILE A 21 3.42 4.07 -9.29
CA ILE A 21 4.53 4.87 -8.74
C ILE A 21 4.73 6.10 -9.64
N PRO A 22 4.68 7.31 -9.06
CA PRO A 22 5.02 8.54 -9.78
C PRO A 22 6.45 8.51 -10.33
N ASP A 23 6.69 9.13 -11.48
CA ASP A 23 8.01 9.14 -12.14
C ASP A 23 9.10 9.87 -11.31
N ASP A 24 8.69 10.73 -10.38
CA ASP A 24 9.56 11.51 -9.50
C ASP A 24 9.94 10.78 -8.19
N VAL A 25 9.38 9.60 -7.93
CA VAL A 25 9.75 8.79 -6.76
C VAL A 25 10.94 7.89 -7.11
N GLU A 26 12.10 8.18 -6.53
CA GLU A 26 13.26 7.29 -6.62
C GLU A 26 13.02 6.05 -5.74
N THR A 27 13.14 4.86 -6.34
CA THR A 27 12.95 3.59 -5.65
C THR A 27 14.29 2.96 -5.26
N MET A 28 14.30 2.24 -4.15
CA MET A 28 15.46 1.49 -3.70
C MET A 28 15.87 0.47 -4.77
N LYS A 29 17.17 0.47 -5.10
CA LYS A 29 17.75 -0.51 -6.03
C LYS A 29 18.23 -1.73 -5.24
N ASN A 30 18.21 -2.91 -5.88
CA ASN A 30 18.70 -4.17 -5.31
C ASN A 30 18.03 -4.54 -3.98
N VAL A 31 16.72 -4.34 -3.89
CA VAL A 31 15.90 -4.69 -2.72
C VAL A 31 16.07 -6.18 -2.38
N GLN A 32 16.22 -6.47 -1.09
CA GLN A 32 16.24 -7.84 -0.55
C GLN A 32 14.92 -8.08 0.21
N PRO A 33 13.83 -8.40 -0.50
CA PRO A 33 12.49 -8.45 0.09
C PRO A 33 12.41 -9.51 1.19
N GLU A 34 13.08 -10.66 1.04
CA GLU A 34 13.19 -11.70 2.06
C GLU A 34 13.71 -11.19 3.40
N LYS A 35 14.46 -10.08 3.45
CA LYS A 35 14.87 -9.48 4.73
C LYS A 35 13.76 -8.63 5.35
N PHE A 36 13.02 -7.90 4.53
CA PHE A 36 11.89 -7.09 4.99
C PHE A 36 10.73 -7.99 5.47
N PHE A 37 10.45 -9.07 4.75
CA PHE A 37 9.39 -10.01 5.08
C PHE A 37 9.80 -10.99 6.18
N THR A 38 10.48 -10.49 7.22
CA THR A 38 10.77 -11.21 8.46
C THR A 38 10.26 -10.41 9.66
N GLY A 39 9.27 -10.95 10.37
CA GLY A 39 8.76 -10.36 11.60
C GLY A 39 7.53 -9.46 11.45
N SER A 40 7.53 -8.30 12.12
CA SER A 40 6.36 -7.42 12.20
C SER A 40 6.76 -5.96 12.03
N TRP A 41 5.96 -5.23 11.27
CA TRP A 41 6.12 -3.83 10.94
C TRP A 41 4.88 -3.05 11.37
N TYR A 42 5.07 -1.81 11.83
CA TYR A 42 4.00 -0.98 12.36
C TYR A 42 4.02 0.33 11.60
N VAL A 43 2.93 0.67 10.89
CA VAL A 43 2.87 1.97 10.24
C VAL A 43 2.92 3.05 11.32
N THR A 44 3.84 3.99 11.17
CA THR A 44 3.99 5.14 12.07
C THR A 44 3.49 6.42 11.42
N HIS A 45 3.64 6.52 10.09
CA HIS A 45 3.22 7.66 9.30
C HIS A 45 2.70 7.21 7.92
N ALA A 46 1.75 7.96 7.38
CA ALA A 46 1.19 7.78 6.05
C ALA A 46 1.01 9.16 5.40
N GLU A 47 1.59 9.39 4.22
CA GLU A 47 1.47 10.67 3.51
C GLU A 47 0.17 10.79 2.67
N ARG A 48 -0.15 12.03 2.30
CA ARG A 48 -1.13 12.53 1.28
C ARG A 48 -2.59 12.03 1.36
N ASN A 49 -2.84 10.74 1.54
CA ASN A 49 -4.16 10.10 1.56
C ASN A 49 -4.34 9.12 2.74
N GLY A 50 -3.46 9.20 3.76
CA GLY A 50 -3.50 8.28 4.90
C GLY A 50 -4.72 8.53 5.76
N THR A 51 -5.51 7.50 6.03
CA THR A 51 -6.57 7.56 7.05
C THR A 51 -6.02 7.15 8.41
N ASP A 52 -6.72 7.45 9.51
CA ASP A 52 -6.37 6.94 10.84
C ASP A 52 -6.24 5.40 10.83
N ALA A 53 -7.11 4.73 10.07
CA ALA A 53 -7.04 3.29 9.87
C ALA A 53 -5.76 2.84 9.16
N THR A 54 -5.21 3.67 8.25
CA THR A 54 -3.94 3.40 7.53
C THR A 54 -2.75 3.48 8.48
N VAL A 55 -2.70 4.50 9.35
CA VAL A 55 -1.60 4.68 10.30
C VAL A 55 -1.63 3.61 11.39
N CYS A 56 -2.80 3.08 11.75
CA CYS A 56 -2.91 1.99 12.73
C CYS A 56 -2.68 0.58 12.14
N GLN A 57 -2.19 0.46 10.91
CA GLN A 57 -1.91 -0.85 10.30
C GLN A 57 -0.70 -1.52 10.95
N LYS A 58 -0.89 -2.75 11.39
CA LYS A 58 0.19 -3.67 11.73
C LYS A 58 0.34 -4.69 10.62
N TYR A 59 1.54 -4.81 10.08
CA TYR A 59 1.95 -5.84 9.14
C TYR A 59 2.70 -6.94 9.88
N LYS A 60 2.43 -8.20 9.53
CA LYS A 60 3.12 -9.36 10.06
C LYS A 60 3.49 -10.26 8.89
N SER A 61 4.77 -10.44 8.65
CA SER A 61 5.26 -11.36 7.63
C SER A 61 5.00 -12.80 8.08
N ASN A 62 4.63 -13.64 7.12
CA ASN A 62 4.44 -15.06 7.33
C ASN A 62 5.68 -15.81 6.86
N ASP A 63 5.87 -17.03 7.37
CA ASP A 63 6.96 -17.89 6.92
C ASP A 63 6.83 -18.14 5.42
N GLU A 64 7.92 -17.87 4.70
CA GLU A 64 8.03 -18.06 3.27
C GLU A 64 7.75 -19.54 2.93
N LYS A 65 6.77 -19.78 2.05
CA LYS A 65 6.49 -21.12 1.53
C LYS A 65 6.91 -21.15 0.08
N ASN A 66 7.88 -21.99 -0.24
CA ASN A 66 8.34 -22.24 -1.62
C ASN A 66 8.86 -21.01 -2.38
N GLY A 67 9.45 -20.03 -1.69
CA GLY A 67 9.94 -18.82 -2.36
C GLY A 67 8.90 -17.70 -2.52
N THR A 68 7.68 -17.90 -2.01
CA THR A 68 6.57 -16.95 -2.15
C THR A 68 6.42 -16.12 -0.88
N LEU A 69 6.53 -14.81 -1.02
CA LEU A 69 6.35 -13.86 0.07
C LEU A 69 4.86 -13.76 0.43
N SER A 70 4.58 -13.66 1.73
CA SER A 70 3.23 -13.39 2.21
C SER A 70 3.27 -12.64 3.53
N PHE A 71 2.20 -11.90 3.79
CA PHE A 71 2.04 -11.16 5.03
C PHE A 71 0.57 -11.00 5.36
N ASP A 72 0.30 -10.82 6.64
CA ASP A 72 -0.98 -10.40 7.14
C ASP A 72 -0.91 -8.93 7.52
N TYR A 73 -1.98 -8.18 7.32
CA TYR A 73 -2.12 -6.89 7.97
C TYR A 73 -3.49 -6.76 8.62
N GLY A 74 -3.56 -5.94 9.66
CA GLY A 74 -4.84 -5.64 10.30
C GLY A 74 -4.95 -4.23 10.82
N TYR A 75 -6.19 -3.76 10.91
CA TYR A 75 -6.52 -2.39 11.27
C TYR A 75 -7.92 -2.28 11.88
N TYR A 76 -8.12 -1.21 12.65
CA TYR A 76 -9.43 -0.78 13.11
C TYR A 76 -9.98 0.27 12.14
N LYS A 77 -11.23 0.12 11.73
CA LYS A 77 -11.84 0.97 10.69
C LYS A 77 -11.86 2.46 11.07
N ASN A 78 -11.96 2.78 12.36
CA ASN A 78 -11.95 4.13 12.92
C ASN A 78 -10.84 4.33 13.97
N GLY A 79 -9.68 3.67 13.82
CA GLY A 79 -8.53 3.87 14.73
C GLY A 79 -8.70 3.25 16.14
N GLY A 80 -9.88 2.75 16.51
CA GLY A 80 -10.13 1.97 17.72
C GLY A 80 -11.63 1.73 17.97
N GLY A 81 -11.99 0.65 18.68
CA GLY A 81 -13.37 0.38 19.13
C GLY A 81 -14.29 -0.38 18.18
N ASP A 82 -13.88 -0.58 16.92
CA ASP A 82 -14.62 -1.36 15.90
C ASP A 82 -14.05 -2.79 15.71
N THR A 83 -14.70 -3.59 14.85
CA THR A 83 -14.19 -4.90 14.41
C THR A 83 -12.78 -4.77 13.84
N PHE A 84 -11.84 -5.52 14.41
CA PHE A 84 -10.47 -5.64 13.90
C PHE A 84 -10.49 -6.43 12.59
N ILE A 85 -10.11 -5.78 11.49
CA ILE A 85 -10.04 -6.39 10.15
C ILE A 85 -8.66 -7.01 9.99
N GLN A 86 -8.61 -8.24 9.48
CA GLN A 86 -7.41 -8.99 9.14
C GLN A 86 -7.46 -9.44 7.70
N VAL A 87 -6.39 -9.18 6.97
CA VAL A 87 -6.24 -9.47 5.55
C VAL A 87 -4.96 -10.27 5.37
N HIS A 88 -5.05 -11.35 4.61
CA HIS A 88 -3.92 -12.17 4.19
C HIS A 88 -3.54 -11.82 2.77
N CYS A 89 -2.25 -11.57 2.52
CA CYS A 89 -1.71 -11.21 1.23
C CYS A 89 -0.65 -12.22 0.77
N GLU A 90 -0.80 -12.72 -0.45
CA GLU A 90 0.13 -13.66 -1.08
C GLU A 90 0.73 -13.02 -2.35
N GLN A 91 2.05 -13.14 -2.52
CA GLN A 91 2.74 -12.57 -3.67
C GLN A 91 2.26 -13.22 -4.97
N THR A 92 1.98 -12.39 -5.97
CA THR A 92 1.55 -12.83 -7.30
C THR A 92 2.60 -12.55 -8.36
N LYS A 93 3.33 -11.44 -8.24
CA LYS A 93 4.33 -11.02 -9.23
C LYS A 93 5.40 -10.14 -8.59
N THR A 94 6.60 -10.17 -9.17
CA THR A 94 7.64 -9.17 -8.94
C THR A 94 8.05 -8.54 -10.26
N GLU A 95 8.12 -7.21 -10.30
CA GLU A 95 8.59 -6.44 -11.44
C GLU A 95 9.51 -5.32 -10.96
N LYS A 96 10.81 -5.41 -11.28
CA LYS A 96 11.84 -4.47 -10.80
C LYS A 96 11.85 -4.37 -9.27
N SER A 97 11.53 -3.20 -8.71
CA SER A 97 11.46 -2.91 -7.27
C SER A 97 10.03 -3.00 -6.71
N THR A 98 9.08 -3.49 -7.50
CA THR A 98 7.66 -3.57 -7.16
C THR A 98 7.23 -5.01 -6.97
N PHE A 99 6.53 -5.26 -5.87
CA PHE A 99 6.03 -6.56 -5.45
C PHE A 99 4.51 -6.50 -5.39
N SER A 100 3.85 -7.31 -6.20
CA SER A 100 2.40 -7.39 -6.29
C SER A 100 1.87 -8.54 -5.44
N PHE A 101 0.77 -8.31 -4.75
CA PHE A 101 0.12 -9.24 -3.85
C PHE A 101 -1.37 -9.32 -4.13
N SER A 102 -1.96 -10.51 -4.07
CA SER A 102 -3.41 -10.69 -3.91
C SER A 102 -3.73 -10.79 -2.43
N CYS A 103 -4.66 -9.95 -1.98
CA CYS A 103 -5.03 -9.78 -0.59
C CYS A 103 -6.51 -10.12 -0.38
N LYS A 104 -6.78 -11.05 0.53
CA LYS A 104 -8.14 -11.54 0.86
C LYS A 104 -8.41 -11.43 2.37
N PRO A 105 -9.66 -11.16 2.79
CA PRO A 105 -10.00 -11.20 4.21
C PRO A 105 -9.71 -12.60 4.78
N MET A 106 -9.24 -12.65 6.04
CA MET A 106 -9.05 -13.93 6.71
C MET A 106 -10.38 -14.63 6.95
N GLN A 107 -10.34 -15.97 6.97
CA GLN A 107 -11.53 -16.81 7.18
C GLN A 107 -12.26 -16.41 8.47
N GLY A 108 -13.58 -16.23 8.37
CA GLY A 108 -14.41 -15.77 9.49
C GLY A 108 -14.48 -14.25 9.67
N GLN A 109 -13.71 -13.48 8.89
CA GLN A 109 -13.84 -12.02 8.77
C GLN A 109 -14.38 -11.57 7.42
N GLU A 110 -15.02 -12.49 6.69
CA GLU A 110 -15.71 -12.23 5.44
C GLU A 110 -16.92 -11.32 5.70
N SER A 111 -16.70 -10.01 5.73
CA SER A 111 -17.78 -9.03 5.62
C SER A 111 -18.09 -8.80 4.15
N SER A 112 -19.35 -8.52 3.81
CA SER A 112 -19.79 -8.23 2.44
C SER A 112 -19.10 -7.03 1.75
N LYS A 113 -18.21 -6.32 2.46
CA LYS A 113 -17.52 -5.12 1.99
C LYS A 113 -16.02 -5.29 1.77
N LEU A 114 -15.40 -6.35 2.29
CA LEU A 114 -13.98 -6.62 2.07
C LEU A 114 -13.86 -7.71 1.01
N GLN A 115 -13.52 -7.30 -0.20
CA GLN A 115 -13.30 -8.21 -1.32
C GLN A 115 -11.80 -8.44 -1.51
N GLU A 116 -11.49 -9.49 -2.27
CA GLU A 116 -10.14 -9.70 -2.77
C GLU A 116 -9.67 -8.47 -3.54
N SER A 117 -8.43 -8.04 -3.29
CA SER A 117 -7.85 -6.84 -3.88
C SER A 117 -6.38 -7.06 -4.18
N ASN A 118 -5.87 -6.36 -5.19
CA ASN A 118 -4.45 -6.37 -5.50
C ASN A 118 -3.77 -5.21 -4.78
N VAL A 119 -2.56 -5.46 -4.28
CA VAL A 119 -1.73 -4.45 -3.63
C VAL A 119 -0.32 -4.54 -4.20
N ASP A 120 0.20 -3.42 -4.66
CA ASP A 120 1.60 -3.29 -5.06
C ASP A 120 2.37 -2.54 -3.98
N LEU A 121 3.47 -3.14 -3.53
CA LEU A 121 4.43 -2.53 -2.62
C LEU A 121 5.72 -2.24 -3.37
N THR A 122 6.19 -1.00 -3.25
CA THR A 122 7.46 -0.56 -3.82
C THR A 122 8.33 0.03 -2.72
N PHE A 123 9.56 -0.44 -2.63
CA PHE A 123 10.51 0.04 -1.63
C PHE A 123 11.11 1.37 -2.09
N ILE A 124 10.92 2.41 -1.27
CA ILE A 124 11.62 3.68 -1.43
C ILE A 124 12.96 3.59 -0.68
N ASP A 125 12.95 3.14 0.57
CA ASP A 125 14.15 2.92 1.38
C ASP A 125 13.87 1.97 2.57
N THR A 126 14.88 1.26 3.07
CA THR A 126 14.77 0.45 4.30
C THR A 126 16.15 -0.04 4.77
N ASP A 127 16.31 -0.16 6.10
CA ASP A 127 17.46 -0.85 6.72
C ASP A 127 17.16 -2.31 7.09
N TYR A 128 15.96 -2.80 6.75
CA TYR A 128 15.40 -4.10 7.04
C TYR A 128 15.23 -4.44 8.53
N ARG A 129 15.42 -3.48 9.45
CA ARG A 129 15.44 -3.76 10.90
C ARG A 129 14.62 -2.79 11.73
N HIS A 130 14.73 -1.49 11.45
CA HIS A 130 14.16 -0.44 12.28
C HIS A 130 13.24 0.48 11.50
N TYR A 131 13.40 0.58 10.19
CA TYR A 131 12.47 1.34 9.36
C TYR A 131 12.28 0.78 7.96
N ALA A 132 11.13 1.08 7.38
CA ALA A 132 10.90 0.97 5.95
C ALA A 132 10.03 2.12 5.45
N MET A 133 10.38 2.64 4.27
CA MET A 133 9.57 3.58 3.53
C MET A 133 9.06 2.88 2.28
N LEU A 134 7.75 2.65 2.25
CA LEU A 134 7.08 1.93 1.18
C LEU A 134 6.12 2.85 0.45
N TYR A 135 6.10 2.75 -0.87
CA TYR A 135 4.98 3.22 -1.66
C TYR A 135 4.00 2.06 -1.87
N ARG A 136 2.79 2.22 -1.34
CA ARG A 136 1.67 1.27 -1.48
C ARG A 136 0.72 1.78 -2.55
N CYS A 137 0.33 0.91 -3.48
CA CYS A 137 -0.67 1.17 -4.51
C CYS A 137 -1.74 0.08 -4.48
N ASP A 138 -3.00 0.47 -4.41
CA ASP A 138 -4.17 -0.41 -4.43
C ASP A 138 -5.00 -0.05 -5.69
N PRO A 139 -4.92 -0.84 -6.78
CA PRO A 139 -5.75 -0.64 -7.96
C PRO A 139 -7.24 -0.86 -7.62
N ILE A 140 -8.08 0.11 -7.98
CA ILE A 140 -9.54 0.08 -7.73
C ILE A 140 -10.30 0.33 -9.04
N ASP A 141 -11.59 -0.02 -9.07
CA ASP A 141 -12.42 0.28 -10.23
C ASP A 141 -12.49 1.81 -10.44
N GLY A 142 -12.05 2.25 -11.62
CA GLY A 142 -12.01 3.67 -11.99
C GLY A 142 -10.81 4.48 -11.47
N GLY A 143 -9.79 3.87 -10.82
CA GLY A 143 -8.60 4.61 -10.40
C GLY A 143 -7.58 3.83 -9.56
N ILE A 144 -6.80 4.57 -8.79
CA ILE A 144 -5.76 4.04 -7.89
C ILE A 144 -5.88 4.72 -6.54
N ALA A 145 -5.92 3.94 -5.47
CA ALA A 145 -5.63 4.44 -4.14
C ALA A 145 -4.14 4.21 -3.85
N ASN A 146 -3.43 5.22 -3.34
CA ASN A 146 -2.01 5.10 -3.05
C ASN A 146 -1.61 5.83 -1.77
N ASN A 147 -0.50 5.40 -1.20
CA ASN A 147 0.07 6.00 0.00
C ASN A 147 1.57 5.76 0.11
N THR A 148 2.27 6.69 0.76
CA THR A 148 3.63 6.47 1.23
C THR A 148 3.59 6.13 2.71
N LEU A 149 3.96 4.90 3.05
CA LEU A 149 3.95 4.37 4.40
C LEU A 149 5.37 4.43 4.98
N ILE A 150 5.48 4.89 6.22
CA ILE A 150 6.69 4.75 7.04
C ILE A 150 6.38 3.74 8.13
N LEU A 151 7.15 2.65 8.17
CA LEU A 151 7.03 1.55 9.13
C LEU A 151 8.29 1.38 9.97
#